data_AF-A0AAP5LKY6-F1
#
_entry.id   AF-A0AAP5LKY6-F1
#
_cell.length_a   1.000
_cell.length_b   1.000
_cell.length_c   1.000
_cell.angle_alpha   90.00
_cell.angle_beta   90.00
_cell.angle_gamma   90.00
#
_symmetry.space_group_name_H-M   'P 1'
#
loop_
_entity.id
_entity.type
_entity.pdbx_description
1 polymer ?
#
loop_
_entity_poly.entity_id
_entity_poly.type
_entity_poly.pdbx_seq_one_letter_code
_entity_poly.pdbx_strand_id
1 'polypeptide(L)'
;MRQKNVVKYILIMIAAVLVSNVIQFYVFNQDNTAQKDDTLQPIYESKSNIYADYSARVQNINRFLVNLNNARTRNETKFFSDGFISGMSADHYTYLESIILKMDHGEYTDEVQRIIETNQHLYLMVYELRDYFDVEQDDADFPDHWNEVHTLLEEITNQIASGSSESTTLYNITSYPENFIIKTDYETTMTSLNENIAKVIELIR
;
A
#
# COMPACT_ATOMS: atom_id res chain seq x y z
N MET A 1 -7.96 56.07 2.93
CA MET A 1 -8.77 55.27 3.90
C MET A 1 -9.18 53.88 3.39
N ARG A 2 -9.32 53.62 2.08
CA ARG A 2 -9.73 52.28 1.55
C ARG A 2 -8.72 51.15 1.78
N GLN A 3 -7.41 51.39 1.62
CA GLN A 3 -6.39 50.33 1.76
C GLN A 3 -6.25 49.78 3.20
N LYS A 4 -6.40 50.63 4.23
CA LYS A 4 -6.32 50.20 5.63
C LYS A 4 -7.47 49.26 6.03
N ASN A 5 -8.63 49.38 5.38
CA ASN A 5 -9.77 48.51 5.66
C ASN A 5 -9.61 47.15 4.98
N VAL A 6 -9.05 47.09 3.76
CA VAL A 6 -8.78 45.84 3.05
C VAL A 6 -7.80 44.95 3.82
N VAL A 7 -6.72 45.54 4.35
CA VAL A 7 -5.74 44.81 5.17
C VAL A 7 -6.36 44.27 6.46
N LYS A 8 -7.27 45.03 7.09
CA LYS A 8 -8.04 44.54 8.25
C LYS A 8 -8.90 43.33 7.90
N TYR A 9 -9.59 43.32 6.75
CA TYR A 9 -10.41 42.18 6.34
C TYR A 9 -9.58 40.93 6.03
N ILE A 10 -8.40 41.09 5.42
CA ILE A 10 -7.47 39.97 5.19
C ILE A 10 -7.00 39.37 6.51
N LEU A 11 -6.61 40.21 7.48
CA LEU A 11 -6.19 39.74 8.80
C LEU A 11 -7.33 39.04 9.56
N ILE A 12 -8.57 39.54 9.43
CA ILE A 12 -9.75 38.89 10.02
C ILE A 12 -10.00 37.53 9.36
N MET A 13 -9.87 37.40 8.03
CA MET A 13 -10.02 36.11 7.36
C MET A 13 -8.93 35.12 7.75
N ILE A 14 -7.67 35.55 7.84
CA ILE A 14 -6.56 34.69 8.28
C ILE A 14 -6.81 34.22 9.72
N ALA A 15 -7.21 35.13 10.62
CA ALA A 15 -7.55 34.78 12.00
C ALA A 15 -8.75 33.82 12.07
N ALA A 16 -9.78 34.02 11.24
CA ALA A 16 -10.95 33.15 11.19
C ALA A 16 -10.60 31.74 10.68
N VAL A 17 -9.74 31.63 9.65
CA VAL A 17 -9.26 30.34 9.14
C VAL A 17 -8.40 29.63 10.18
N LEU A 18 -7.50 30.34 10.87
CA LEU A 18 -6.69 29.77 11.93
C LEU A 18 -7.53 29.31 13.11
N VAL A 19 -8.52 30.10 13.55
CA VAL A 19 -9.45 29.71 14.61
C VAL A 19 -10.32 28.54 14.17
N SER A 20 -10.77 28.50 12.91
CA SER A 20 -11.51 27.34 12.37
C SER A 20 -10.67 26.07 12.38
N ASN A 21 -9.39 26.16 11.97
CA ASN A 21 -8.49 25.01 11.98
C ASN A 21 -8.14 24.56 13.41
N VAL A 22 -7.98 25.49 14.35
CA VAL A 22 -7.75 25.17 15.77
C VAL A 22 -8.99 24.58 16.42
N ILE A 23 -10.18 25.08 16.10
CA ILE A 23 -11.45 24.50 16.56
C ILE A 23 -11.66 23.12 15.94
N GLN A 24 -11.39 22.93 14.65
CA GLN A 24 -11.44 21.62 14.01
C GLN A 24 -10.44 20.66 14.64
N PHE A 25 -9.21 21.08 14.90
CA PHE A 25 -8.20 20.28 15.59
C PHE A 25 -8.63 19.93 17.02
N TYR A 26 -9.19 20.89 17.77
CA TYR A 26 -9.64 20.66 19.14
C TYR A 26 -10.88 19.76 19.18
N VAL A 27 -11.86 19.94 18.29
CA VAL A 27 -13.03 19.05 18.15
C VAL A 27 -12.59 17.64 17.75
N PHE A 28 -11.67 17.51 16.78
CA PHE A 28 -11.14 16.23 16.34
C PHE A 28 -10.30 15.51 17.42
N ASN A 29 -9.61 16.26 18.30
CA ASN A 29 -8.86 15.68 19.43
C ASN A 29 -9.69 15.49 20.71
N GLN A 30 -10.80 16.21 20.88
CA GLN A 30 -11.68 16.01 22.04
C GLN A 30 -12.49 14.71 21.92
N ASP A 31 -12.72 14.22 20.70
CA ASP A 31 -13.27 12.88 20.43
C ASP A 31 -12.25 11.75 20.71
N ASN A 32 -10.97 12.05 20.88
CA ASN A 32 -9.91 11.06 21.17
C ASN A 32 -9.68 10.81 22.67
N THR A 33 -10.49 11.36 23.59
CA THR A 33 -10.32 11.14 25.04
C THR A 33 -11.54 10.60 25.79
N ALA A 34 -12.60 10.21 25.09
CA ALA A 34 -13.73 9.53 25.71
C ALA A 34 -14.02 8.19 25.00
N GLN A 35 -13.80 7.11 25.73
CA GLN A 35 -14.18 5.75 25.36
C GLN A 35 -15.71 5.68 25.15
N LYS A 36 -16.14 5.77 23.89
CA LYS A 36 -17.34 5.14 23.32
C LYS A 36 -17.15 5.03 21.80
N ASP A 37 -16.79 3.82 21.39
CA ASP A 37 -16.63 3.40 20.01
C ASP A 37 -18.02 3.27 19.36
N ASP A 38 -18.61 4.41 18.97
CA ASP A 38 -19.93 4.50 18.29
C ASP A 38 -19.88 5.40 17.04
N THR A 39 -18.70 5.82 16.57
CA THR A 39 -18.51 6.67 15.36
C THR A 39 -17.77 5.99 14.22
N LEU A 40 -17.53 4.69 14.29
CA LEU A 40 -17.42 3.93 13.05
C LEU A 40 -18.78 4.04 12.37
N GLN A 41 -18.85 4.82 11.28
CA GLN A 41 -19.97 4.70 10.35
C GLN A 41 -20.22 3.21 10.14
N PRO A 42 -21.47 2.73 10.25
CA PRO A 42 -21.74 1.32 10.02
C PRO A 42 -21.21 1.00 8.63
N ILE A 43 -20.12 0.23 8.59
CA ILE A 43 -19.54 -0.24 7.35
C ILE A 43 -20.57 -1.24 6.82
N TYR A 44 -21.48 -0.74 5.97
CA TYR A 44 -22.43 -1.55 5.21
C TYR A 44 -21.75 -2.27 4.04
N GLU A 45 -20.43 -2.40 4.07
CA GLU A 45 -19.67 -3.20 3.12
C GLU A 45 -19.54 -4.62 3.67
N SER A 46 -19.94 -5.60 2.87
CA SER A 46 -19.76 -6.99 3.26
C SER A 46 -18.28 -7.32 3.43
N LYS A 47 -17.94 -8.30 4.27
CA LYS A 47 -16.56 -8.84 4.42
C LYS A 47 -15.92 -9.13 3.06
N SER A 48 -16.72 -9.64 2.11
CA SER A 48 -16.28 -9.92 0.75
C SER A 48 -15.91 -8.66 -0.05
N ASN A 49 -16.59 -7.53 0.17
CA ASN A 49 -16.27 -6.27 -0.52
C ASN A 49 -14.96 -5.68 0.01
N ILE A 50 -14.74 -5.70 1.32
CA ILE A 50 -13.52 -5.18 1.95
C ILE A 50 -12.28 -5.94 1.45
N TYR A 51 -12.32 -7.27 1.44
CA TYR A 51 -11.19 -8.08 0.96
C TYR A 51 -10.98 -7.98 -0.55
N ALA A 52 -12.05 -7.86 -1.34
CA ALA A 52 -11.94 -7.63 -2.78
C ALA A 52 -11.33 -6.25 -3.11
N ASP A 53 -11.74 -5.21 -2.38
CA ASP A 53 -11.19 -3.86 -2.54
C ASP A 53 -9.73 -3.81 -2.07
N TYR A 54 -9.41 -4.50 -0.97
CA TYR A 54 -8.04 -4.60 -0.49
C TYR A 54 -7.14 -5.38 -1.46
N SER A 55 -7.62 -6.49 -2.01
CA SER A 55 -6.87 -7.29 -2.99
C SER A 55 -6.66 -6.58 -4.33
N ALA A 56 -7.46 -5.55 -4.64
CA ALA A 56 -7.22 -4.69 -5.81
C ALA A 56 -5.83 -4.02 -5.74
N ARG A 57 -5.28 -3.74 -4.54
CA ARG A 57 -3.90 -3.26 -4.37
C ARG A 57 -2.90 -4.27 -4.93
N VAL A 58 -3.05 -5.53 -4.55
CA VAL A 58 -2.20 -6.64 -4.97
C VAL A 58 -2.23 -6.78 -6.49
N GLN A 59 -3.43 -6.70 -7.08
CA GLN A 59 -3.59 -6.79 -8.53
C GLN A 59 -2.95 -5.59 -9.25
N ASN A 60 -3.05 -4.39 -8.69
CA ASN A 60 -2.41 -3.19 -9.24
C ASN A 60 -0.88 -3.30 -9.18
N ILE A 61 -0.31 -3.78 -8.07
CA ILE A 61 1.12 -4.05 -7.95
C ILE A 61 1.55 -5.13 -8.94
N ASN A 62 0.79 -6.20 -9.12
CA ASN A 62 1.08 -7.22 -10.12
C ASN A 62 1.18 -6.63 -11.54
N ARG A 63 0.23 -5.77 -11.93
CA ARG A 63 0.26 -5.09 -13.23
C ARG A 63 1.48 -4.18 -13.36
N PHE A 64 1.84 -3.48 -12.28
CA PHE A 64 3.05 -2.67 -12.23
C PHE A 64 4.30 -3.52 -12.47
N LEU A 65 4.48 -4.63 -11.75
CA LEU A 65 5.63 -5.52 -11.91
C LEU A 65 5.71 -6.14 -13.30
N VAL A 66 4.58 -6.55 -13.88
CA VAL A 66 4.52 -7.01 -15.27
C VAL A 66 4.99 -5.92 -16.24
N ASN A 67 4.56 -4.66 -16.05
CA ASN A 67 5.01 -3.56 -16.89
C ASN A 67 6.50 -3.25 -16.67
N LEU A 68 6.98 -3.36 -15.43
CA LEU A 68 8.37 -3.14 -15.04
C LEU A 68 9.30 -4.14 -15.73
N ASN A 69 8.94 -5.43 -15.74
CA ASN A 69 9.71 -6.49 -16.41
C ASN A 69 9.75 -6.31 -17.94
N ASN A 70 8.84 -5.52 -18.51
CA ASN A 70 8.81 -5.21 -19.94
C ASN A 70 9.50 -3.88 -20.29
N ALA A 71 9.92 -3.09 -19.30
CA ALA A 71 10.61 -1.82 -19.51
C ALA A 71 12.04 -2.08 -20.03
N ARG A 72 12.47 -1.30 -21.02
CA ARG A 72 13.75 -1.52 -21.72
C ARG A 72 14.85 -0.59 -21.23
N THR A 73 14.47 0.51 -20.58
CA THR A 73 15.40 1.53 -20.12
C THR A 73 15.04 1.96 -18.70
N ARG A 74 16.06 2.36 -17.93
CA ARG A 74 15.88 2.94 -16.59
C ARG A 74 14.87 4.09 -16.58
N ASN A 75 14.89 4.94 -17.60
CA ASN A 75 13.96 6.08 -17.71
C ASN A 75 12.50 5.63 -17.87
N GLU A 76 12.25 4.58 -18.66
CA GLU A 76 10.91 3.98 -18.76
C GLU A 76 10.49 3.39 -17.42
N THR A 77 11.38 2.64 -16.77
CA THR A 77 11.14 2.02 -15.47
C THR A 77 10.84 3.04 -14.38
N LYS A 78 11.59 4.15 -14.35
CA LYS A 78 11.34 5.30 -13.48
C LYS A 78 9.97 5.93 -13.76
N PHE A 79 9.68 6.24 -15.03
CA PHE A 79 8.42 6.87 -15.42
C PHE A 79 7.21 6.00 -15.03
N PHE A 80 7.29 4.68 -15.22
CA PHE A 80 6.25 3.76 -14.77
C PHE A 80 6.10 3.76 -13.24
N SER A 81 7.21 3.78 -12.51
CA SER A 81 7.21 3.81 -11.03
C SER A 81 6.59 5.10 -10.50
N ASP A 82 6.95 6.26 -11.05
CA ASP A 82 6.39 7.57 -10.66
C ASP A 82 4.89 7.63 -10.93
N GLY A 83 4.45 7.17 -12.11
CA GLY A 83 3.04 7.10 -12.48
C GLY A 83 2.24 6.16 -11.58
N PHE A 84 2.81 5.01 -11.23
CA PHE A 84 2.18 4.04 -10.33
C PHE A 84 2.01 4.60 -8.92
N ILE A 85 3.09 5.12 -8.32
CA ILE A 85 3.07 5.69 -6.96
C ILE A 85 2.09 6.88 -6.88
N SER A 86 2.07 7.75 -7.89
CA SER A 86 1.15 8.90 -7.92
C SER A 86 -0.33 8.49 -7.99
N GLY A 87 -0.62 7.31 -8.54
CA GLY A 87 -1.97 6.74 -8.62
C GLY A 87 -2.38 5.95 -7.39
N MET A 88 -1.46 5.68 -6.45
CA MET A 88 -1.75 4.91 -5.24
C MET A 88 -2.26 5.82 -4.12
N SER A 89 -3.40 5.43 -3.54
CA SER A 89 -3.94 6.04 -2.33
C SER A 89 -3.52 5.22 -1.11
N ALA A 90 -2.42 5.60 -0.46
CA ALA A 90 -1.97 4.96 0.77
C ALA A 90 -3.04 5.01 1.86
N ASP A 91 -3.71 6.17 2.02
CA ASP A 91 -4.76 6.39 3.01
C ASP A 91 -5.94 5.42 2.86
N HIS A 92 -6.35 5.13 1.62
CA HIS A 92 -7.45 4.20 1.37
C HIS A 92 -7.10 2.78 1.81
N TYR A 93 -5.91 2.29 1.50
CA TYR A 93 -5.50 0.94 1.88
C TYR A 93 -5.21 0.81 3.37
N THR A 94 -4.63 1.84 4.00
CA THR A 94 -4.48 1.89 5.46
C THR A 94 -5.85 1.90 6.17
N TYR A 95 -6.84 2.58 5.60
CA TYR A 95 -8.21 2.52 6.09
C TYR A 95 -8.78 1.09 6.00
N LEU A 96 -8.66 0.42 4.85
CA LEU A 96 -9.10 -0.97 4.67
C LEU A 96 -8.39 -1.93 5.65
N GLU A 97 -7.08 -1.80 5.83
CA GLU A 97 -6.29 -2.56 6.82
C GLU A 97 -6.87 -2.38 8.23
N SER A 98 -7.19 -1.14 8.62
CA SER A 98 -7.78 -0.85 9.93
C SER A 98 -9.16 -1.48 10.13
N ILE A 99 -9.95 -1.60 9.05
CA ILE A 99 -11.24 -2.28 9.10
C ILE A 99 -11.00 -3.77 9.26
N ILE A 100 -10.18 -4.36 8.39
CA ILE A 100 -9.87 -5.79 8.40
C ILE A 100 -9.42 -6.21 9.79
N LEU A 101 -8.49 -5.50 10.43
CA LEU A 101 -7.99 -5.82 11.77
C LEU A 101 -9.06 -5.80 12.88
N LYS A 102 -10.15 -5.03 12.71
CA LYS A 102 -11.25 -4.96 13.66
C LYS A 102 -12.32 -6.04 13.44
N MET A 103 -12.27 -6.77 12.33
CA MET A 103 -13.23 -7.83 12.04
C MET A 103 -12.96 -9.06 12.90
N ASP A 104 -14.01 -9.86 13.14
CA ASP A 104 -13.84 -11.17 13.76
C ASP A 104 -13.25 -12.16 12.74
N HIS A 105 -12.08 -12.71 13.09
CA HIS A 105 -11.35 -13.71 12.30
C HIS A 105 -11.27 -15.07 12.99
N GLY A 106 -11.89 -15.22 14.17
CA GLY A 106 -11.83 -16.45 14.94
C GLY A 106 -10.40 -16.87 15.26
N GLU A 107 -10.02 -18.08 14.84
CA GLU A 107 -8.69 -18.64 15.06
C GLU A 107 -7.61 -18.12 14.08
N TYR A 108 -8.00 -17.38 13.03
CA TYR A 108 -7.08 -16.93 11.96
C TYR A 108 -6.58 -15.49 12.11
N THR A 109 -6.72 -14.88 13.29
CA THR A 109 -6.30 -13.48 13.52
C THR A 109 -4.82 -13.25 13.20
N ASP A 110 -3.93 -14.17 13.58
CA ASP A 110 -2.49 -14.04 13.34
C ASP A 110 -2.15 -14.19 11.85
N GLU A 111 -2.87 -15.05 11.13
CA GLU A 111 -2.70 -15.23 9.69
C GLU A 111 -3.19 -14.03 8.90
N VAL A 112 -4.30 -13.41 9.32
CA VAL A 112 -4.78 -12.17 8.72
C VAL A 112 -3.78 -11.02 8.92
N GLN A 113 -3.20 -10.90 10.12
CA GLN A 113 -2.13 -9.94 10.38
C GLN A 113 -0.94 -10.17 9.44
N ARG A 114 -0.49 -11.42 9.26
CA ARG A 114 0.61 -11.77 8.33
C ARG A 114 0.29 -11.43 6.88
N ILE A 115 -0.95 -11.58 6.44
CA ILE A 115 -1.40 -11.18 5.09
C ILE A 115 -1.25 -9.66 4.91
N ILE A 116 -1.68 -8.87 5.91
CA ILE A 116 -1.54 -7.41 5.88
C ILE A 116 -0.06 -6.99 5.85
N GLU A 117 0.77 -7.57 6.70
CA GLU A 117 2.21 -7.28 6.75
C GLU A 117 2.90 -7.58 5.42
N THR A 118 2.55 -8.71 4.79
CA THR A 118 3.09 -9.08 3.48
C THR A 118 2.67 -8.10 2.39
N ASN A 119 1.41 -7.64 2.41
CA ASN A 119 0.92 -6.59 1.51
C ASN A 119 1.67 -5.26 1.71
N GLN A 120 1.98 -4.90 2.97
CA GLN A 120 2.75 -3.71 3.31
C GLN A 120 4.20 -3.81 2.86
N HIS A 121 4.86 -4.97 3.04
CA HIS A 121 6.21 -5.21 2.53
C HIS A 121 6.27 -5.15 1.00
N LEU A 122 5.28 -5.76 0.33
CA LEU A 122 5.18 -5.69 -1.12
C LEU A 122 5.07 -4.23 -1.61
N TYR A 123 4.31 -3.41 -0.90
CA TYR A 123 4.21 -1.99 -1.22
C TYR A 123 5.50 -1.22 -0.96
N LEU A 124 6.17 -1.50 0.16
CA LEU A 124 7.47 -0.92 0.47
C LEU A 124 8.47 -1.21 -0.65
N MET A 125 8.54 -2.45 -1.13
CA MET A 125 9.39 -2.83 -2.26
C MET A 125 9.14 -1.96 -3.50
N VAL A 126 7.89 -1.63 -3.82
CA VAL A 126 7.57 -0.75 -4.95
C VAL A 126 8.10 0.67 -4.74
N TYR A 127 8.05 1.20 -3.52
CA TYR A 127 8.65 2.50 -3.21
C TYR A 127 10.17 2.49 -3.36
N GLU A 128 10.84 1.47 -2.82
CA GLU A 128 12.29 1.33 -2.91
C GLU A 128 12.75 1.17 -4.37
N LEU A 129 11.97 0.45 -5.20
CA LEU A 129 12.20 0.37 -6.65
C LEU A 129 12.13 1.76 -7.31
N ARG A 130 11.15 2.60 -6.94
CA ARG A 130 11.07 3.98 -7.46
C ARG A 130 12.34 4.76 -7.14
N ASP A 131 12.76 4.75 -5.87
CA ASP A 131 13.94 5.48 -5.41
C ASP A 131 15.22 4.99 -6.12
N TYR A 132 15.36 3.68 -6.26
CA TYR A 132 16.46 3.06 -6.99
C TYR A 132 16.56 3.54 -8.45
N PHE A 133 15.43 3.72 -9.14
CA PHE A 133 15.43 4.26 -10.50
C PHE A 133 15.59 5.78 -10.57
N ASP A 134 15.36 6.51 -9.48
CA ASP A 134 15.40 7.98 -9.41
C ASP A 134 16.82 8.54 -9.28
N VAL A 135 17.80 7.75 -8.82
CA VAL A 135 19.18 8.21 -8.60
C VAL A 135 19.83 8.67 -9.92
N GLU A 136 19.99 9.99 -10.11
CA GLU A 136 20.61 10.66 -11.28
C GLU A 136 22.12 10.36 -11.49
N GLN A 137 22.64 9.27 -10.94
CA GLN A 137 24.04 8.91 -11.18
C GLN A 137 24.21 8.41 -12.61
N ASP A 138 25.05 9.16 -13.33
CA ASP A 138 25.70 8.84 -14.60
C ASP A 138 26.72 7.71 -14.36
N ASP A 139 26.30 6.61 -13.72
CA ASP A 139 27.14 5.45 -13.55
C ASP A 139 26.93 4.55 -14.76
N ALA A 140 28.03 4.30 -15.47
CA ALA A 140 28.14 3.23 -16.46
C ALA A 140 27.79 1.84 -15.85
N ASP A 141 27.73 1.78 -14.52
CA ASP A 141 27.27 0.68 -13.69
C ASP A 141 25.77 0.87 -13.36
N PHE A 142 24.91 0.58 -14.33
CA PHE A 142 23.57 0.12 -13.98
C PHE A 142 23.76 -1.10 -13.04
N PRO A 143 23.11 -1.16 -11.87
CA PRO A 143 23.81 -1.68 -10.70
C PRO A 143 24.07 -3.17 -10.83
N ASP A 144 25.20 -3.63 -10.28
CA ASP A 144 25.73 -5.01 -10.34
C ASP A 144 24.70 -6.12 -10.02
N HIS A 145 23.55 -5.76 -9.46
CA HIS A 145 22.48 -6.65 -9.03
C HIS A 145 21.17 -6.56 -9.85
N TRP A 146 21.05 -5.72 -10.89
CA TRP A 146 19.76 -5.58 -11.60
C TRP A 146 19.24 -6.90 -12.18
N ASN A 147 20.11 -7.73 -12.74
CA ASN A 147 19.70 -9.03 -13.26
C ASN A 147 19.12 -9.93 -12.16
N GLU A 148 19.72 -9.89 -10.96
CA GLU A 148 19.23 -10.63 -9.79
C GLU A 148 17.89 -10.07 -9.30
N VAL A 149 17.78 -8.74 -9.21
CA VAL A 149 16.53 -8.05 -8.89
C VAL A 149 15.44 -8.43 -9.89
N HIS A 150 15.71 -8.39 -11.19
CA HIS A 150 14.75 -8.73 -12.23
C HIS A 150 14.24 -10.17 -12.11
N THR A 151 15.14 -11.15 -11.87
CA THR A 151 14.73 -12.53 -11.61
C THR A 151 13.82 -12.65 -10.39
N LEU A 152 14.16 -11.99 -9.28
CA LEU A 152 13.31 -11.98 -8.08
C LEU A 152 11.94 -11.34 -8.36
N LEU A 153 11.90 -10.26 -9.14
CA LEU A 153 10.64 -9.60 -9.50
C LEU A 153 9.74 -10.50 -10.37
N GLU A 154 10.31 -11.32 -11.26
CA GLU A 154 9.55 -12.33 -12.00
C GLU A 154 8.96 -13.41 -11.08
N GLU A 155 9.74 -13.91 -10.13
CA GLU A 155 9.27 -14.88 -9.13
C GLU A 155 8.14 -14.30 -8.26
N ILE A 156 8.36 -13.10 -7.73
CA ILE A 156 7.38 -12.35 -6.94
C ILE A 156 6.09 -12.14 -7.75
N THR A 157 6.19 -11.75 -9.02
CA THR A 157 5.02 -11.57 -9.91
C THR A 157 4.17 -12.84 -9.97
N ASN A 158 4.79 -14.01 -10.13
CA ASN A 158 4.08 -15.29 -10.18
C ASN A 158 3.46 -15.71 -8.84
N GLN A 159 4.05 -15.29 -7.71
CA GLN A 159 3.53 -15.53 -6.36
C GLN A 159 2.40 -14.56 -5.97
N ILE A 160 2.37 -13.37 -6.57
CA ILE A 160 1.37 -12.34 -6.27
C ILE A 160 0.04 -12.65 -6.95
N ALA A 161 0.05 -13.04 -8.23
CA ALA A 161 -1.18 -13.35 -8.95
C ALA A 161 -0.94 -14.39 -10.07
N SER A 162 -1.99 -15.14 -10.39
CA SER A 162 -2.01 -16.06 -11.52
C SER A 162 -3.34 -15.97 -12.27
N GLY A 163 -3.42 -16.65 -13.42
CA GLY A 163 -4.69 -16.80 -14.15
C GLY A 163 -5.67 -17.80 -13.52
N SER A 164 -5.36 -18.36 -12.35
CA SER A 164 -6.15 -19.41 -11.70
C SER A 164 -6.67 -18.94 -10.34
N SER A 165 -7.98 -19.10 -10.13
CA SER A 165 -8.61 -18.87 -8.82
C SER A 165 -8.26 -19.92 -7.78
N GLU A 166 -7.59 -21.02 -8.17
CA GLU A 166 -7.22 -22.11 -7.27
C GLU A 166 -5.78 -22.00 -6.76
N SER A 167 -4.94 -21.23 -7.46
CA SER A 167 -3.53 -21.06 -7.08
C SER A 167 -3.40 -20.30 -5.76
N THR A 168 -2.54 -20.79 -4.88
CA THR A 168 -2.15 -20.08 -3.65
C THR A 168 -1.24 -18.92 -4.05
N THR A 169 -1.86 -17.76 -4.28
CA THR A 169 -1.18 -16.50 -4.64
C THR A 169 -1.61 -15.41 -3.66
N LEU A 170 -0.80 -14.37 -3.48
CA LEU A 170 -1.14 -13.28 -2.56
C LEU A 170 -2.51 -12.66 -2.88
N TYR A 171 -2.86 -12.51 -4.16
CA TYR A 171 -4.16 -11.98 -4.59
C TYR A 171 -5.31 -12.87 -4.10
N ASN A 172 -5.24 -14.18 -4.31
CA ASN A 172 -6.29 -15.11 -3.89
C ASN A 172 -6.36 -15.24 -2.36
N ILE A 173 -5.19 -15.30 -1.69
CA ILE A 173 -5.07 -15.28 -0.23
C ILE A 173 -5.73 -14.03 0.35
N THR A 174 -5.43 -12.86 -0.23
CA THR A 174 -5.97 -11.57 0.24
C THR A 174 -7.46 -11.46 -0.05
N SER A 175 -7.94 -11.98 -1.18
CA SER A 175 -9.35 -11.92 -1.57
C SER A 175 -10.24 -12.87 -0.74
N TYR A 176 -9.73 -14.05 -0.37
CA TYR A 176 -10.48 -15.11 0.31
C TYR A 176 -9.63 -15.82 1.39
N PRO A 177 -9.19 -15.12 2.45
CA PRO A 177 -8.20 -15.65 3.40
C PRO A 177 -8.61 -16.99 4.01
N GLU A 178 -9.88 -17.13 4.42
CA GLU A 178 -10.42 -18.36 5.02
C GLU A 178 -10.30 -19.60 4.11
N ASN A 179 -10.34 -19.41 2.78
CA ASN A 179 -10.24 -20.51 1.82
C ASN A 179 -8.79 -20.94 1.55
N PHE A 180 -7.83 -20.04 1.81
CA PHE A 180 -6.44 -20.23 1.41
C PHE A 180 -5.50 -20.50 2.57
N ILE A 181 -5.75 -19.94 3.75
CA ILE A 181 -4.93 -20.17 4.96
C ILE A 181 -4.86 -21.66 5.30
N ILE A 182 -5.94 -22.41 5.04
CA ILE A 182 -6.00 -23.85 5.30
C ILE A 182 -5.28 -24.72 4.25
N LYS A 183 -4.79 -24.13 3.15
CA LYS A 183 -4.09 -24.88 2.09
C LYS A 183 -2.68 -25.26 2.56
N THR A 184 -2.26 -26.46 2.19
CA THR A 184 -0.96 -27.03 2.59
C THR A 184 0.25 -26.22 2.11
N ASP A 185 0.09 -25.43 1.05
CA ASP A 185 1.15 -24.62 0.45
C ASP A 185 1.11 -23.14 0.88
N TYR A 186 0.17 -22.75 1.76
CA TYR A 186 0.02 -21.37 2.25
C TYR A 186 1.28 -20.84 2.93
N GLU A 187 1.78 -21.55 3.94
CA GLU A 187 2.93 -21.09 4.73
C GLU A 187 4.20 -20.95 3.86
N THR A 188 4.45 -21.94 3.00
CA THR A 188 5.58 -21.92 2.06
C THR A 188 5.48 -20.76 1.09
N THR A 189 4.28 -20.51 0.55
CA THR A 189 4.04 -19.39 -0.37
C THR A 189 4.29 -18.05 0.31
N MET A 190 3.71 -17.82 1.48
CA MET A 190 3.84 -16.57 2.22
C MET A 190 5.27 -16.32 2.69
N THR A 191 5.97 -17.37 3.13
CA THR A 191 7.38 -17.26 3.58
C THR A 191 8.28 -16.91 2.42
N SER A 192 8.23 -17.70 1.33
CA SER A 192 9.06 -17.46 0.15
C SER A 192 8.80 -16.10 -0.48
N LEU A 193 7.54 -15.65 -0.53
CA LEU A 193 7.19 -14.32 -1.04
C LEU A 193 7.83 -13.21 -0.19
N ASN A 194 7.73 -13.28 1.14
CA ASN A 194 8.36 -12.29 2.02
C ASN A 194 9.88 -12.30 1.93
N GLU A 195 10.51 -13.47 1.83
CA GLU A 195 11.95 -13.60 1.64
C GLU A 195 12.40 -12.95 0.33
N ASN A 196 11.68 -13.20 -0.77
CA ASN A 196 11.97 -12.59 -2.05
C ASN A 196 11.79 -11.07 -2.02
N ILE A 197 10.72 -10.57 -1.40
CA ILE A 197 10.49 -9.13 -1.21
C ILE A 197 11.63 -8.49 -0.42
N ALA A 198 12.01 -9.08 0.72
CA ALA A 198 13.07 -8.58 1.56
C ALA A 198 14.42 -8.54 0.82
N LYS A 199 14.72 -9.58 0.04
CA LYS A 199 15.94 -9.67 -0.76
C LYS A 199 15.99 -8.62 -1.86
N VAL A 200 14.88 -8.34 -2.54
CA VAL A 200 14.82 -7.22 -3.52
C VAL A 200 15.16 -5.91 -2.83
N ILE A 201 14.53 -5.62 -1.68
CA ILE A 201 14.78 -4.39 -0.92
C ILE A 201 16.24 -4.29 -0.48
N GLU A 202 16.86 -5.39 -0.04
CA GLU A 202 18.28 -5.43 0.34
C GLU A 202 19.21 -5.10 -0.84
N LEU A 203 18.91 -5.60 -2.04
CA LEU A 203 19.76 -5.41 -3.22
C LEU A 203 19.71 -3.99 -3.81
N ILE A 204 18.64 -3.24 -3.56
CA ILE A 204 18.39 -1.93 -4.18
C ILE A 204 18.55 -0.74 -3.22
N ARG A 205 18.82 -0.99 -1.95
CA ARG A 205 19.11 0.02 -0.92
C ARG A 205 20.62 0.22 -0.74
#